data_AF-A0A7H4MP49-F1
#
_entry.id   AF-A0A7H4MP49-F1
#
_cell.length_a   1.000
_cell.length_b   1.000
_cell.length_c   1.000
_cell.angle_alpha   90.00
_cell.angle_beta   90.00
_cell.angle_gamma   90.00
#
_symmetry.space_group_name_H-M   'P 1'
#
loop_
_entity.id
_entity.type
_entity.pdbx_description
1 polymer ?
#
loop_
_entity_poly.entity_id
_entity_poly.type
_entity_poly.pdbx_seq_one_letter_code
_entity_poly.pdbx_strand_id
1 'polypeptide(L)'
;MVTHSPGIAVALVDHSRIEVILLGGKVFKHSVVAVGAETLAGMARINADLFFMGVTGIHPRAGFTTGDYEEAGIKRALAARAAETVVMASREKLNAASAFASAN
;
A
#
# COMPACT_ATOMS: atom_id res chain seq x y z
N MET A 1 1.87 -2.28 14.03
CA MET A 1 1.26 -2.24 12.68
C MET A 1 1.20 -0.79 12.23
N VAL A 2 1.76 -0.48 11.05
CA VAL A 2 1.61 0.85 10.45
C VAL A 2 0.73 0.73 9.20
N THR A 3 -0.29 1.55 9.08
CA THR A 3 -1.21 1.53 7.95
C THR A 3 -1.60 2.93 7.52
N HIS A 4 -1.91 3.11 6.24
CA HIS A 4 -2.53 4.31 5.69
C HIS A 4 -4.02 4.07 5.37
N SER A 5 -4.57 2.91 5.73
CA SER A 5 -5.98 2.57 5.58
C SER A 5 -6.71 2.76 6.91
N PRO A 6 -7.67 3.71 6.99
CA PRO A 6 -8.57 3.81 8.13
C PRO A 6 -9.33 2.50 8.42
N GLY A 7 -9.71 1.75 7.38
CA GLY A 7 -10.41 0.48 7.53
C GLY A 7 -9.57 -0.57 8.27
N ILE A 8 -8.28 -0.70 7.93
CA ILE A 8 -7.35 -1.59 8.65
C ILE A 8 -7.15 -1.11 10.09
N ALA A 9 -7.00 0.20 10.30
CA ALA A 9 -6.80 0.74 11.64
C ALA A 9 -8.00 0.44 12.56
N VAL A 10 -9.22 0.66 12.07
CA VAL A 10 -10.45 0.35 12.79
C VAL A 10 -10.59 -1.15 13.04
N ALA A 11 -10.33 -1.99 12.05
CA ALA A 11 -10.41 -3.45 12.21
C ALA A 11 -9.45 -4.01 13.28
N LEU A 12 -8.37 -3.28 13.58
CA LEU A 12 -7.36 -3.69 14.56
C LEU A 12 -7.52 -3.03 15.93
N VAL A 13 -8.47 -2.11 16.12
CA VAL A 13 -8.57 -1.31 17.36
C VAL A 13 -8.83 -2.15 18.61
N ASP A 14 -9.58 -3.24 18.47
CA ASP A 14 -9.93 -4.14 19.58
C ASP A 14 -8.82 -5.19 19.87
N HIS A 15 -7.77 -5.21 19.06
CA HIS A 15 -6.64 -6.14 19.23
C HIS A 15 -5.59 -5.56 20.17
N SER A 16 -5.78 -5.73 21.48
CA SER A 16 -4.94 -5.15 22.56
C SER A 16 -3.43 -5.41 22.47
N ARG A 17 -3.00 -6.45 21.74
CA ARG A 17 -1.58 -6.79 21.54
C ARG A 17 -0.96 -6.12 20.31
N ILE A 18 -1.73 -5.39 19.52
CA ILE A 18 -1.28 -4.76 18.28
C ILE A 18 -1.32 -3.25 18.48
N GLU A 19 -0.15 -2.63 18.57
CA GLU A 19 -0.05 -1.17 18.43
C GLU A 19 -0.34 -0.79 16.97
N VAL A 20 -1.24 0.17 16.78
CA VAL A 20 -1.66 0.65 15.46
C VAL A 20 -1.24 2.11 15.28
N ILE A 21 -0.42 2.37 14.27
CA ILE A 21 -0.06 3.71 13.81
C ILE A 21 -0.77 3.96 12.49
N LEU A 22 -1.73 4.89 12.47
CA LEU A 22 -2.44 5.32 11.27
C LEU A 22 -1.75 6.54 10.66
N LEU A 23 -1.25 6.40 9.43
CA LEU A 23 -0.72 7.50 8.64
C LEU A 23 -1.86 8.27 8.00
N GLY A 24 -1.92 9.58 8.29
CA GLY A 24 -2.92 10.50 7.75
C GLY A 24 -2.57 11.05 6.38
N GLY A 25 -3.48 11.84 5.81
CA GLY A 25 -3.34 12.47 4.49
C GLY A 25 -4.70 12.70 3.82
N LYS A 26 -4.68 13.01 2.52
CA LYS A 26 -5.91 13.15 1.72
C LYS A 26 -6.50 11.75 1.53
N VAL A 27 -7.77 11.55 1.86
CA VAL A 27 -8.42 10.25 1.63
C VAL A 27 -8.73 10.06 0.15
N PHE A 28 -8.08 9.06 -0.46
CA PHE A 28 -8.48 8.52 -1.75
C PHE A 28 -9.70 7.62 -1.56
N LYS A 29 -10.86 8.08 -2.07
CA LYS A 29 -12.16 7.49 -1.76
C LYS A 29 -12.36 6.09 -2.32
N HIS A 30 -11.76 5.77 -3.48
CA HIS A 30 -11.97 4.48 -4.13
C HIS A 30 -11.42 3.32 -3.29
N SER A 31 -10.22 3.47 -2.75
CA SER A 31 -9.57 2.45 -1.90
C SER A 31 -9.76 2.70 -0.40
N VAL A 32 -10.32 3.85 -0.02
CA VAL A 32 -10.46 4.31 1.38
C VAL A 32 -9.10 4.25 2.09
N VAL A 33 -8.14 4.98 1.53
CA VAL A 33 -6.77 5.09 2.06
C VAL A 33 -6.28 6.53 2.03
N ALA A 34 -5.41 6.90 2.97
CA ALA A 34 -4.73 8.19 2.97
C ALA A 34 -3.61 8.21 1.93
N VAL A 35 -3.54 9.26 1.13
CA VAL A 35 -2.51 9.51 0.12
C VAL A 35 -1.97 10.94 0.20
N GLY A 36 -0.92 11.21 -0.57
CA GLY A 36 -0.30 12.53 -0.71
C GLY A 36 0.95 12.73 0.14
N ALA A 37 1.45 13.97 0.15
CA ALA A 37 2.75 14.32 0.72
C ALA A 37 2.89 13.99 2.21
N GLU A 38 1.86 14.27 3.03
CA GLU A 38 1.88 13.95 4.46
C GLU A 38 1.99 12.46 4.73
N THR A 39 1.25 11.65 3.96
CA THR A 39 1.32 10.19 4.04
C THR A 39 2.73 9.70 3.69
N LEU A 40 3.31 10.20 2.59
CA LEU A 40 4.68 9.86 2.16
C LEU A 40 5.73 10.29 3.21
N ALA A 41 5.58 11.47 3.80
CA ALA A 41 6.47 11.95 4.85
C ALA A 41 6.42 11.05 6.08
N GLY A 42 5.23 10.57 6.45
CA GLY A 42 5.05 9.54 7.47
C GLY A 42 5.77 8.24 7.14
N MET A 43 5.61 7.75 5.90
CA MET A 43 6.24 6.53 5.41
C MET A 43 7.77 6.59 5.41
N ALA A 44 8.35 7.77 5.11
CA ALA A 44 9.80 7.97 5.07
C ALA A 44 10.49 7.76 6.44
N ARG A 45 9.73 7.79 7.55
CA ARG A 45 10.25 7.59 8.92
C ARG A 45 10.16 6.15 9.40
N ILE A 46 9.69 5.23 8.55
CA ILE A 46 9.42 3.84 8.91
C ILE A 46 10.44 2.95 8.20
N ASN A 47 10.93 1.93 8.90
CA ASN A 47 11.57 0.76 8.30
C ASN A 47 10.72 -0.44 8.71
N ALA A 48 10.03 -1.04 7.75
CA ALA A 48 9.15 -2.17 8.01
C ALA A 48 9.89 -3.49 7.75
N ASP A 49 9.63 -4.51 8.55
CA ASP A 49 10.11 -5.86 8.23
C ASP A 49 9.33 -6.43 7.04
N LEU A 50 8.01 -6.22 7.03
CA LEU A 50 7.10 -6.79 6.05
C LEU A 50 6.06 -5.78 5.56
N PHE A 51 5.87 -5.70 4.25
CA PHE A 51 4.81 -4.91 3.63
C PHE A 51 3.85 -5.79 2.81
N PHE A 52 2.57 -5.79 3.18
CA PHE A 52 1.51 -6.43 2.41
C PHE A 52 0.95 -5.45 1.36
N MET A 53 1.29 -5.70 0.10
CA MET A 53 0.94 -4.81 -1.01
C MET A 53 -0.17 -5.40 -1.87
N GLY A 54 -1.29 -4.67 -1.98
CA GLY A 54 -2.32 -4.96 -2.98
C GLY A 54 -1.98 -4.39 -4.36
N VAL A 55 -2.35 -5.11 -5.42
CA VAL A 55 -2.13 -4.73 -6.83
C VAL A 55 -3.40 -4.85 -7.65
N THR A 56 -3.50 -4.12 -8.75
CA THR A 56 -4.59 -4.28 -9.73
C THR A 56 -4.14 -4.99 -11.00
N GLY A 57 -2.85 -5.29 -11.14
CA GLY A 57 -2.33 -6.13 -12.21
C GLY A 57 -0.93 -6.66 -11.90
N ILE A 58 -0.69 -7.91 -12.32
CA ILE A 58 0.60 -8.58 -12.33
C ILE A 58 0.86 -9.01 -13.77
N HIS A 59 1.84 -8.41 -14.44
CA HIS A 59 2.13 -8.69 -15.84
C HIS A 59 3.63 -8.93 -16.06
N PRO A 60 4.03 -9.97 -16.83
CA PRO A 60 5.45 -10.33 -16.98
C PRO A 60 6.37 -9.19 -17.47
N ARG A 61 5.82 -8.25 -18.24
CA ARG A 61 6.58 -7.08 -18.72
C ARG A 61 6.32 -5.78 -17.96
N ALA A 62 5.13 -5.64 -17.36
CA ALA A 62 4.74 -4.38 -16.72
C ALA A 62 4.97 -4.42 -15.20
N GLY A 63 5.32 -5.58 -14.65
CA GLY A 63 5.51 -5.79 -13.23
C GLY A 63 4.20 -5.71 -12.45
N PHE A 64 4.30 -5.19 -11.24
CA PHE A 64 3.17 -4.91 -10.36
C PHE A 64 2.60 -3.54 -10.68
N THR A 65 1.30 -3.46 -10.94
CA THR A 65 0.64 -2.22 -11.37
C THR A 65 -0.61 -1.90 -10.54
N THR A 66 -0.96 -0.62 -10.51
CA THR A 66 -2.17 -0.09 -9.89
C THR A 66 -2.85 0.97 -10.77
N GLY A 67 -4.13 1.26 -10.52
CA GLY A 67 -4.95 2.13 -11.37
C GLY A 67 -4.81 3.63 -11.09
N ASP A 68 -4.30 4.02 -9.92
CA ASP A 68 -4.19 5.42 -9.50
C ASP A 68 -2.73 5.85 -9.31
N TYR A 69 -2.42 7.07 -9.73
CA TYR A 69 -1.06 7.62 -9.71
C TYR A 69 -0.53 7.83 -8.28
N GLU A 70 -1.37 8.34 -7.37
CA GLU A 70 -0.99 8.61 -5.98
C GLU A 70 -0.81 7.29 -5.23
N GLU A 71 -1.73 6.33 -5.41
CA GLU A 71 -1.58 4.99 -4.82
C GLU A 71 -0.31 4.29 -5.30
N ALA A 72 0.04 4.44 -6.58
CA ALA A 72 1.28 3.88 -7.11
C ALA A 72 2.50 4.47 -6.41
N GLY A 73 2.51 5.79 -6.16
CA GLY A 73 3.55 6.47 -5.41
C GLY A 73 3.68 5.96 -3.98
N ILE A 74 2.55 5.82 -3.28
CA ILE A 74 2.50 5.28 -1.92
C ILE A 74 3.06 3.86 -1.85
N LYS A 75 2.63 2.98 -2.75
CA LYS A 75 3.08 1.58 -2.79
C LYS A 75 4.58 1.47 -3.04
N ARG A 76 5.12 2.24 -3.99
CA ARG A 76 6.57 2.29 -4.25
C ARG A 76 7.35 2.77 -3.03
N ALA A 77 6.87 3.80 -2.36
CA ALA A 77 7.52 4.35 -1.17
C ALA A 77 7.56 3.32 -0.02
N LEU A 78 6.47 2.60 0.21
CA LEU A 78 6.43 1.54 1.23
C LEU A 78 7.31 0.34 0.85
N ALA A 79 7.24 -0.13 -0.40
CA ALA A 79 8.06 -1.24 -0.87
C ALA A 79 9.56 -0.93 -0.73
N ALA A 80 9.98 0.30 -0.99
CA ALA A 80 11.37 0.73 -0.82
C ALA A 80 11.82 0.87 0.66
N ARG A 81 10.87 0.85 1.61
CA ARG A 81 11.11 0.98 3.06
C ARG A 81 10.82 -0.30 3.83
N ALA A 82 10.51 -1.38 3.13
CA ALA A 82 10.26 -2.70 3.69
C ALA A 82 11.42 -3.64 3.37
N ALA A 83 11.82 -4.49 4.32
CA ALA A 83 12.79 -5.54 4.07
C ALA A 83 12.23 -6.62 3.12
N GLU A 84 10.94 -6.96 3.28
CA GLU A 84 10.22 -7.87 2.40
C GLU A 84 8.85 -7.30 2.00
N THR A 85 8.44 -7.54 0.75
CA THR A 85 7.12 -7.18 0.24
C THR A 85 6.35 -8.41 -0.22
N VAL A 86 5.19 -8.65 0.39
CA VAL A 86 4.25 -9.72 0.04
C VAL A 86 3.15 -9.12 -0.84
N VAL A 87 3.09 -9.57 -2.09
CA VAL A 87 2.06 -9.13 -3.03
C VAL A 87 0.79 -9.98 -2.85
N MET A 88 -0.33 -9.30 -2.59
CA MET A 88 -1.64 -9.91 -2.46
C MET A 88 -2.47 -9.65 -3.72
N ALA A 89 -2.89 -10.72 -4.40
CA ALA A 89 -3.67 -10.63 -5.63
C ALA A 89 -4.58 -11.83 -5.79
N SER A 90 -5.74 -11.60 -6.40
CA SER A 90 -6.64 -12.65 -6.90
C SER A 90 -6.21 -13.09 -8.31
N ARG A 91 -6.66 -14.28 -8.74
CA ARG A 91 -6.20 -14.92 -9.99
C ARG A 91 -6.45 -14.07 -11.22
N GLU A 92 -7.55 -13.32 -11.26
CA GLU A 92 -7.91 -12.43 -12.36
C GLU A 92 -6.96 -11.23 -12.53
N LYS A 93 -6.08 -10.98 -11.56
CA LYS A 93 -5.03 -9.95 -11.67
C LYS A 93 -3.77 -10.46 -12.36
N LEU A 94 -3.65 -11.76 -12.60
CA LEU A 94 -2.55 -12.36 -13.35
C LEU A 94 -2.69 -12.04 -14.85
N ASN A 95 -1.57 -11.69 -15.49
CA ASN A 95 -1.50 -11.21 -16.88
C ASN A 95 -2.32 -9.94 -17.17
N ALA A 96 -2.70 -9.20 -16.12
CA ALA A 96 -3.36 -7.90 -16.26
C ALA A 96 -2.38 -6.77 -15.95
N ALA A 97 -2.57 -5.62 -16.59
CA ALA A 97 -1.79 -4.41 -16.33
C ALA A 97 -2.72 -3.22 -16.11
N SER A 98 -2.31 -2.32 -15.22
CA SER A 98 -2.92 -1.01 -14.99
C SER A 98 -1.94 0.10 -15.30
N ALA A 99 -2.43 1.34 -15.36
CA ALA A 99 -1.69 2.47 -15.92
C ALA A 99 -0.37 2.81 -15.20
N PHE A 100 -0.22 2.48 -13.91
CA PHE A 100 0.92 2.92 -13.10
C PHE A 100 1.63 1.75 -12.42
N ALA A 101 2.96 1.70 -12.51
CA ALA A 101 3.78 0.71 -11.81
C ALA A 101 3.81 0.99 -10.29
N SER A 102 3.59 -0.03 -9.46
CA SER A 102 3.49 0.10 -8.00
C SER A 102 4.68 -0.50 -7.22
N ALA A 103 5.49 -1.33 -7.87
CA ALA A 103 6.79 -1.83 -7.38
C ALA A 103 7.60 -2.38 -8.56
N ASN A 104 8.92 -2.54 -8.38
CA ASN A 104 9.81 -3.18 -9.34
C ASN A 104 9.86 -4.69 -9.13
#